data_AF-A0A8S3FY44-F1
#
_entry.id   AF-A0A8S3FY44-F1
#
_cell.length_a   1.000
_cell.length_b   1.000
_cell.length_c   1.000
_cell.angle_alpha   90.00
_cell.angle_beta   90.00
_cell.angle_gamma   90.00
#
_symmetry.space_group_name_H-M   'P 1'
#
loop_
_entity.id
_entity.type
_entity.pdbx_description
1 polymer ?
#
loop_
_entity_poly.entity_id
_entity_poly.type
_entity_poly.pdbx_seq_one_letter_code
_entity_poly.pdbx_strand_id
1 'polypeptide(L)'
;TQQLSIVIRFVPNSNNSTTDKKHVVKEYFLGFIPLEKFDATTLANNIVEFLNHWKIPLESCICLCFDGASVMSGCAAGVHVLLKKYMPKGIYINCAVHRLNLAINDTSKAVCYMSDYFSIASQLYSFFTESAVTNIYFNKAQIDLGLVQSSTLKLWAITRWDSRWTAINAVVNNFPAILKALSDISEDGNGSRATNAGGLLMH
;
A
#
# COMPACT_ATOMS: atom_id res chain seq x y z
N THR A 1 -9.16 5.97 -13.32
CA THR A 1 -8.46 7.26 -13.46
C THR A 1 -7.53 7.45 -12.28
N GLN A 2 -6.27 7.80 -12.52
CA GLN A 2 -5.34 8.11 -11.44
C GLN A 2 -5.60 9.54 -10.91
N GLN A 3 -5.40 9.76 -9.61
CA GLN A 3 -5.78 10.99 -8.92
C GLN A 3 -4.72 11.34 -7.86
N LEU A 4 -4.53 12.64 -7.59
CA LEU A 4 -3.70 13.14 -6.50
C LEU A 4 -4.59 13.61 -5.35
N SER A 5 -4.42 13.04 -4.15
CA SER A 5 -5.09 13.55 -2.95
C SER A 5 -4.33 14.72 -2.35
N ILE A 6 -5.06 15.77 -1.95
CA ILE A 6 -4.49 16.93 -1.27
C ILE A 6 -5.01 16.97 0.17
N VAL A 7 -4.07 16.90 1.11
CA VAL A 7 -4.31 17.05 2.56
C VAL A 7 -3.45 18.20 3.05
N ILE A 8 -4.03 19.10 3.84
CA ILE A 8 -3.30 20.17 4.50
C ILE A 8 -3.23 19.93 6.00
N ARG A 9 -2.07 20.24 6.58
CA ARG A 9 -1.82 20.18 8.02
C ARG A 9 -1.27 21.52 8.47
N PHE A 10 -1.91 22.14 9.45
CA PHE A 10 -1.53 23.47 9.93
C PHE A 10 -1.81 23.66 11.42
N VAL A 11 -1.19 24.68 12.00
CA VAL A 11 -1.45 25.13 13.36
C VAL A 11 -2.22 26.45 13.29
N PRO A 12 -3.46 26.52 13.79
CA PRO A 12 -4.22 27.78 13.79
C PRO A 12 -3.55 28.83 14.68
N ASN A 13 -3.54 30.10 14.24
CA ASN A 13 -3.16 31.20 15.11
C ASN A 13 -4.22 31.39 16.20
N SER A 14 -3.83 31.25 17.47
CA SER A 14 -4.69 31.59 18.59
C SER A 14 -4.60 33.08 18.86
N ASN A 15 -5.41 33.89 18.18
CA ASN A 15 -5.36 35.35 18.31
C ASN A 15 -6.02 35.90 19.59
N ASN A 16 -6.29 35.10 20.63
CA ASN A 16 -6.89 35.61 21.87
C ASN A 16 -6.42 34.86 23.13
N SER A 17 -5.84 35.64 24.05
CA SER A 17 -5.56 35.39 25.48
C SER A 17 -4.23 34.75 25.85
N THR A 18 -3.42 35.56 26.54
CA THR A 18 -2.46 35.22 27.59
C THR A 18 -2.98 34.06 28.46
N THR A 19 -2.43 32.86 28.26
CA THR A 19 -2.25 31.71 29.19
C THR A 19 -2.26 30.41 28.37
N ASP A 20 -1.14 29.68 28.33
CA ASP A 20 -0.99 28.23 28.03
C ASP A 20 -2.01 27.57 27.08
N LYS A 21 -2.24 28.14 25.89
CA LYS A 21 -3.01 27.43 24.85
C LYS A 21 -2.09 26.46 24.10
N LYS A 22 -2.29 25.18 24.36
CA LYS A 22 -1.66 24.07 23.63
C LYS A 22 -1.83 24.27 22.11
N HIS A 23 -0.72 24.35 21.37
CA HIS A 23 -0.77 24.37 19.91
C HIS A 23 -1.32 23.02 19.41
N VAL A 24 -2.57 23.03 18.91
CA VAL A 24 -3.22 21.85 18.35
C VAL A 24 -3.06 21.86 16.85
N VAL A 25 -2.37 20.86 16.31
CA VAL A 25 -2.28 20.61 14.87
C VAL A 25 -3.64 20.20 14.35
N LYS A 26 -4.09 20.81 13.26
CA LYS A 26 -5.27 20.42 12.52
C LYS A 26 -4.89 19.84 11.17
N GLU A 27 -5.69 18.89 10.70
CA GLU A 27 -5.54 18.24 9.40
C GLU A 27 -6.87 18.27 8.68
N TYR A 28 -6.85 18.63 7.39
CA TYR A 28 -8.03 18.67 6.54
C TYR A 28 -7.73 18.04 5.18
N PHE A 29 -8.59 17.11 4.78
CA PHE A 29 -8.65 16.63 3.41
C PHE A 29 -9.38 17.65 2.55
N LEU A 30 -8.73 18.12 1.48
CA LEU A 30 -9.28 19.14 0.60
C LEU A 30 -9.93 18.56 -0.65
N GLY A 31 -9.51 17.36 -1.08
CA GLY A 31 -10.08 16.69 -2.25
C GLY A 31 -9.06 15.96 -3.09
N PHE A 32 -9.51 15.57 -4.28
CA PHE A 32 -8.72 14.91 -5.30
C PHE A 32 -8.56 15.80 -6.53
N ILE A 33 -7.37 15.78 -7.10
CA ILE A 33 -7.08 16.34 -8.42
C ILE A 33 -7.06 15.17 -9.42
N PRO A 34 -7.97 15.14 -10.41
CA PRO A 34 -7.89 14.16 -11.50
C PRO A 34 -6.64 14.45 -12.34
N LEU A 35 -5.88 13.39 -12.66
CA LEU A 35 -4.63 13.52 -13.40
C LEU A 35 -4.77 12.94 -14.81
N GLU A 36 -4.54 13.79 -15.81
CA GLU A 36 -4.44 13.38 -17.22
C GLU A 36 -2.99 13.07 -17.63
N LYS A 37 -2.01 13.74 -17.01
CA LYS A 37 -0.58 13.56 -17.22
C LYS A 37 0.17 13.44 -15.90
N PHE A 38 1.28 12.70 -15.92
CA PHE A 38 2.10 12.35 -14.76
C PHE A 38 3.50 12.95 -14.82
N ASP A 39 3.72 14.01 -15.58
CA ASP A 39 4.98 14.74 -15.55
C ASP A 39 5.00 15.76 -14.40
N ALA A 40 6.20 16.08 -13.93
CA ALA A 40 6.39 16.91 -12.75
C ALA A 40 5.85 18.34 -12.96
N THR A 41 5.92 18.87 -14.18
CA THR A 41 5.47 20.23 -14.49
C THR A 41 3.96 20.34 -14.39
N THR A 42 3.23 19.43 -15.05
CA THR A 42 1.77 19.41 -14.97
C THR A 42 1.30 19.18 -13.53
N LEU A 43 1.94 18.28 -12.78
CA LEU A 43 1.58 18.05 -11.38
C LEU A 43 1.81 19.27 -10.49
N ALA A 44 2.96 19.95 -10.63
CA ALA A 44 3.26 21.15 -9.86
C ALA A 44 2.25 22.27 -10.16
N ASN A 45 1.92 22.49 -11.44
CA ASN A 45 0.93 23.50 -11.83
C ASN A 45 -0.46 23.17 -11.26
N ASN A 46 -0.90 21.92 -11.38
CA ASN A 46 -2.19 21.48 -10.84
C ASN A 46 -2.27 21.69 -9.32
N ILE A 47 -1.19 21.42 -8.57
CA ILE A 47 -1.13 21.66 -7.12
C ILE A 47 -1.27 23.17 -6.83
N VAL A 48 -0.55 24.02 -7.56
CA VAL A 48 -0.60 25.48 -7.40
C VAL A 48 -2.01 26.01 -7.68
N GLU A 49 -2.62 25.60 -8.79
CA GLU A 49 -3.98 25.98 -9.16
C GLU A 49 -5.00 25.53 -8.12
N PHE A 50 -4.88 24.29 -7.62
CA PHE A 50 -5.75 23.76 -6.59
C PHE A 50 -5.64 24.57 -5.29
N LEU A 51 -4.43 24.85 -4.81
CA LEU A 51 -4.24 25.64 -3.58
C LEU A 51 -4.73 27.08 -3.73
N ASN A 52 -4.53 27.69 -4.90
CA ASN A 52 -5.07 29.02 -5.23
C ASN A 52 -6.60 29.02 -5.25
N HIS A 53 -7.24 27.98 -5.79
CA HIS A 53 -8.69 27.82 -5.75
C HIS A 53 -9.24 27.80 -4.32
N TRP A 54 -8.55 27.11 -3.41
CA TRP A 54 -8.85 27.09 -1.98
C TRP A 54 -8.38 28.35 -1.22
N LYS A 55 -7.80 29.34 -1.92
CA LYS A 55 -7.27 30.59 -1.37
C LYS A 55 -6.22 30.34 -0.27
N ILE A 56 -5.44 29.28 -0.42
CA ILE A 56 -4.36 28.93 0.50
C ILE A 56 -3.09 29.70 0.07
N PRO A 57 -2.52 30.55 0.94
CA PRO A 57 -1.30 31.27 0.60
C PRO A 57 -0.13 30.32 0.44
N LEU A 58 0.42 30.23 -0.77
CA LEU A 58 1.54 29.32 -1.11
C LEU A 58 2.80 29.64 -0.28
N GLU A 59 3.03 30.91 0.02
CA GLU A 59 4.16 31.36 0.85
C GLU A 59 4.11 30.86 2.30
N SER A 60 2.91 30.51 2.78
CA SER A 60 2.68 29.92 4.10
C SER A 60 2.90 28.41 4.11
N CYS A 61 3.07 27.78 2.94
CA CYS A 61 3.39 26.36 2.84
C CYS A 61 4.87 26.12 3.17
N ILE A 62 5.14 25.70 4.41
CA ILE A 62 6.49 25.44 4.91
C ILE A 62 6.94 23.98 4.75
N CYS A 63 6.06 23.09 4.30
CA CYS A 63 6.35 21.67 4.17
C CYS A 63 5.63 21.06 2.96
N LEU A 64 6.33 20.20 2.22
CA LEU A 64 5.86 19.48 1.05
C LEU A 64 6.10 17.98 1.26
N CYS A 65 5.03 17.26 1.59
CA CYS A 65 5.09 15.82 1.84
C CYS A 65 4.59 15.05 0.62
N PHE A 66 5.48 14.38 -0.11
CA PHE A 66 5.11 13.56 -1.27
C PHE A 66 5.64 12.14 -1.15
N ASP A 67 5.14 11.23 -1.98
CA ASP A 67 5.74 9.92 -2.11
C ASP A 67 7.15 9.99 -2.75
N GLY A 68 7.84 8.86 -2.71
CA GLY A 68 9.19 8.74 -3.26
C GLY A 68 9.23 8.49 -4.76
N ALA A 69 8.11 8.64 -5.49
CA ALA A 69 8.13 8.47 -6.95
C ALA A 69 9.12 9.45 -7.57
N SER A 70 9.82 9.04 -8.63
CA SER A 70 10.86 9.85 -9.27
C SER A 70 10.34 11.22 -9.72
N VAL A 71 9.09 11.27 -10.19
CA VAL A 71 8.41 12.50 -10.59
C VAL A 71 8.20 13.45 -9.41
N MET A 72 7.92 12.94 -8.21
CA MET A 72 7.70 13.76 -7.02
C MET A 72 9.02 14.18 -6.37
N SER A 73 9.96 13.24 -6.29
CA SER A 73 11.19 13.30 -5.47
C SER A 73 12.46 13.65 -6.25
N GLY A 74 12.40 13.75 -7.57
CA GLY A 74 13.57 14.02 -8.43
C GLY A 74 14.29 15.32 -8.06
N CYS A 75 15.62 15.26 -7.90
CA CYS A 75 16.43 16.37 -7.40
C CYS A 75 16.56 17.55 -8.35
N ALA A 76 16.48 17.32 -9.66
CA ALA A 76 16.65 18.37 -10.68
C ALA A 76 15.31 18.93 -11.18
N ALA A 77 14.29 18.08 -11.31
CA ALA A 77 13.02 18.43 -11.95
C ALA A 77 11.81 17.76 -11.29
N GLY A 78 11.93 17.30 -10.05
CA GLY A 78 10.79 16.75 -9.32
C GLY A 78 9.77 17.81 -8.94
N VAL A 79 8.54 17.41 -8.67
CA VAL A 79 7.43 18.30 -8.28
C VAL A 79 7.84 19.21 -7.12
N HIS A 80 8.52 18.68 -6.09
CA HIS A 80 8.95 19.49 -4.96
C HIS A 80 9.94 20.61 -5.36
N VAL A 81 10.84 20.34 -6.32
CA VAL A 81 11.79 21.34 -6.85
C VAL A 81 11.07 22.43 -7.60
N LEU A 82 10.06 22.07 -8.40
CA LEU A 82 9.27 23.04 -9.16
C LEU A 82 8.41 23.92 -8.24
N LEU A 83 7.80 23.32 -7.21
CA LEU A 83 6.99 24.03 -6.23
C LEU A 83 7.80 25.02 -5.37
N LYS A 84 9.12 24.82 -5.21
CA LYS A 84 9.98 25.77 -4.49
C LYS A 84 9.96 27.19 -5.07
N LYS A 85 9.60 27.36 -6.34
CA LYS A 85 9.42 28.68 -6.97
C LYS A 85 8.28 29.48 -6.33
N TYR A 86 7.23 28.78 -5.89
CA TYR A 86 6.03 29.37 -5.27
C TYR A 86 6.06 29.27 -3.73
N MET A 87 6.77 28.27 -3.22
CA MET A 87 6.83 27.92 -1.80
C MET A 87 8.30 27.89 -1.35
N PRO A 88 8.99 29.05 -1.32
CA PRO A 88 10.44 29.09 -1.09
C PRO A 88 10.86 28.47 0.25
N LYS A 89 10.02 28.64 1.29
CA LYS A 89 10.21 28.07 2.63
C LYS A 89 9.86 26.57 2.73
N GLY A 90 9.27 25.98 1.70
CA GLY A 90 8.73 24.63 1.72
C GLY A 90 9.80 23.55 1.84
N ILE A 91 9.92 22.86 2.97
CA ILE A 91 10.85 21.74 3.12
C ILE A 91 10.24 20.50 2.49
N TYR A 92 10.99 19.79 1.64
CA TYR A 92 10.54 18.52 1.09
C TYR A 92 10.73 17.40 2.12
N ILE A 93 9.66 16.64 2.37
CA ILE A 93 9.66 15.45 3.19
C ILE A 93 9.18 14.28 2.34
N ASN A 94 10.04 13.28 2.18
CA ASN A 94 9.66 12.02 1.55
C ASN A 94 8.80 11.20 2.52
N CYS A 95 7.69 10.65 2.02
CA CYS A 95 6.75 9.84 2.78
C CYS A 95 7.44 8.69 3.52
N ALA A 96 7.37 8.72 4.86
CA ALA A 96 7.97 7.70 5.72
C ALA A 96 7.42 6.30 5.44
N VAL A 97 6.11 6.19 5.16
CA VAL A 97 5.45 4.92 4.84
C VAL A 97 6.00 4.34 3.53
N HIS A 98 6.22 5.17 2.52
CA HIS A 98 6.81 4.73 1.26
C HIS A 98 8.26 4.28 1.45
N ARG A 99 9.06 5.04 2.20
CA ARG A 99 10.44 4.67 2.54
C ARG A 99 10.52 3.35 3.31
N LEU A 100 9.62 3.15 4.27
CA LEU A 100 9.53 1.90 5.02
C LEU A 100 9.18 0.73 4.09
N ASN A 101 8.22 0.92 3.17
CA ASN A 101 7.88 -0.10 2.18
C ASN A 101 9.09 -0.48 1.31
N LEU A 102 9.87 0.50 0.84
CA LEU A 102 11.09 0.24 0.08
C LEU A 102 12.11 -0.56 0.90
N ALA A 103 12.35 -0.19 2.15
CA ALA A 103 13.25 -0.93 3.03
C ALA A 103 12.78 -2.38 3.25
N ILE A 104 11.48 -2.59 3.46
CA ILE A 104 10.88 -3.93 3.58
C ILE A 104 11.04 -4.71 2.27
N ASN A 105 10.83 -4.07 1.11
CA ASN A 105 11.01 -4.69 -0.21
C ASN A 105 12.43 -5.21 -0.37
N ASP A 106 13.42 -4.35 -0.10
CA ASP A 106 14.82 -4.65 -0.33
C ASP A 106 15.31 -5.72 0.65
N THR A 107 14.92 -5.62 1.91
CA THR A 107 15.24 -6.64 2.93
C THR A 107 14.61 -7.99 2.60
N SER A 108 13.35 -8.01 2.14
CA SER A 108 12.66 -9.26 1.78
C SER A 108 13.32 -9.96 0.58
N LYS A 109 13.90 -9.20 -0.36
CA LYS A 109 14.66 -9.74 -1.48
C LYS A 109 16.06 -10.22 -1.08
N ALA A 110 16.68 -9.55 -0.10
CA ALA A 110 18.01 -9.90 0.38
C ALA A 110 18.01 -11.18 1.24
N VAL A 111 16.89 -11.50 1.90
CA VAL A 111 16.74 -12.71 2.71
C VAL A 111 16.07 -13.80 1.89
N CYS A 112 16.85 -14.82 1.47
CA CYS A 112 16.36 -15.92 0.63
C CYS A 112 15.08 -16.57 1.18
N TYR A 113 15.04 -16.86 2.48
CA TYR A 113 13.87 -17.42 3.14
C TYR A 113 12.59 -16.58 2.96
N MET A 114 12.69 -15.25 3.03
CA MET A 114 11.55 -14.37 2.84
C MET A 114 11.09 -14.36 1.38
N SER A 115 12.04 -14.42 0.44
CA SER A 115 11.73 -14.55 -0.99
C SER A 115 10.99 -15.85 -1.28
N ASP A 116 11.45 -16.98 -0.72
CA ASP A 116 10.82 -18.28 -0.87
C ASP A 116 9.41 -18.29 -0.26
N TYR A 117 9.26 -17.74 0.94
CA TYR A 117 7.96 -17.57 1.59
C TYR A 117 6.97 -16.80 0.71
N PHE A 118 7.37 -15.62 0.19
CA PHE A 118 6.48 -14.82 -0.66
C PHE A 118 6.20 -15.49 -2.01
N SER A 119 7.09 -16.33 -2.51
CA SER A 119 6.86 -17.17 -3.69
C SER A 119 5.78 -18.22 -3.39
N ILE A 120 5.92 -18.98 -2.30
CA ILE A 120 4.95 -19.99 -1.88
C ILE A 120 3.59 -19.35 -1.60
N ALA A 121 3.55 -18.24 -0.87
CA ALA A 121 2.31 -17.53 -0.59
C ALA A 121 1.59 -17.07 -1.87
N SER A 122 2.35 -16.63 -2.89
CA SER A 122 1.80 -16.28 -4.21
C SER A 122 1.26 -17.51 -4.95
N GLN A 123 1.98 -18.64 -4.89
CA GLN A 123 1.53 -19.89 -5.49
C GLN A 123 0.26 -20.43 -4.83
N LEU A 124 0.18 -20.41 -3.49
CA LEU A 124 -1.03 -20.77 -2.74
C LEU A 124 -2.21 -19.87 -3.13
N TYR A 125 -1.98 -18.56 -3.21
CA TYR A 125 -3.00 -17.63 -3.68
C TYR A 125 -3.50 -18.01 -5.07
N SER A 126 -2.61 -18.13 -6.07
CA SER A 126 -3.00 -18.49 -7.44
C SER A 126 -3.71 -19.84 -7.48
N PHE A 127 -3.18 -20.84 -6.77
CA PHE A 127 -3.76 -22.18 -6.73
C PHE A 127 -5.22 -22.14 -6.28
N PHE A 128 -5.52 -21.50 -5.15
CA PHE A 128 -6.87 -21.46 -4.57
C PHE A 128 -7.82 -20.39 -5.14
N THR A 129 -7.32 -19.38 -5.84
CA THR A 129 -8.16 -18.29 -6.38
C THR A 129 -8.41 -18.40 -7.88
N GLU A 130 -7.49 -18.98 -8.65
CA GLU A 130 -7.65 -19.10 -10.11
C GLU A 130 -8.50 -20.33 -10.50
N SER A 131 -8.60 -21.35 -9.64
CA SER A 131 -9.43 -22.53 -9.87
C SER A 131 -10.63 -22.60 -8.95
N ALA A 132 -11.84 -22.48 -9.52
CA ALA A 132 -13.10 -22.64 -8.80
C ALA A 132 -13.17 -23.97 -8.03
N VAL A 133 -12.58 -25.04 -8.57
CA VAL A 133 -12.59 -26.34 -7.90
C VAL A 133 -11.75 -26.31 -6.63
N THR A 134 -10.49 -25.87 -6.71
CA THR A 134 -9.63 -25.78 -5.51
C THR A 134 -10.18 -24.81 -4.46
N ASN A 135 -10.83 -23.74 -4.90
CA ASN A 135 -11.50 -22.79 -4.02
C ASN A 135 -12.61 -23.46 -3.21
N ILE A 136 -13.37 -24.38 -3.82
CA ILE A 136 -14.40 -25.17 -3.12
C ILE A 136 -13.78 -26.03 -2.02
N TYR A 137 -12.67 -26.75 -2.29
CA TYR A 137 -11.97 -27.53 -1.25
C TYR A 137 -11.49 -26.63 -0.10
N PHE A 138 -10.93 -25.46 -0.43
CA PHE A 138 -10.48 -24.51 0.58
C PHE A 138 -11.63 -23.98 1.45
N ASN A 139 -12.73 -23.55 0.84
CA ASN A 139 -13.90 -23.07 1.57
C ASN A 139 -14.52 -24.18 2.43
N LYS A 140 -14.56 -25.42 1.93
CA LYS A 140 -15.02 -26.57 2.70
C LYS A 140 -14.12 -26.81 3.91
N ALA A 141 -12.80 -26.79 3.72
CA ALA A 141 -11.84 -26.93 4.82
C ALA A 141 -11.98 -25.80 5.86
N GLN A 142 -12.23 -24.57 5.45
CA GLN A 142 -12.51 -23.46 6.36
C GLN A 142 -13.78 -23.69 7.20
N ILE A 143 -14.88 -24.14 6.56
CA ILE A 143 -16.14 -24.46 7.25
C ILE A 143 -15.94 -25.58 8.27
N ASP A 144 -15.32 -26.68 7.85
CA ASP A 144 -15.13 -27.86 8.69
C ASP A 144 -14.29 -27.55 9.94
N LEU A 145 -13.39 -26.56 9.85
CA LEU A 145 -12.52 -26.12 10.94
C LEU A 145 -13.09 -24.93 11.73
N GLY A 146 -14.31 -24.46 11.40
CA GLY A 146 -14.94 -23.32 12.07
C GLY A 146 -14.22 -21.98 11.84
N LEU A 147 -13.46 -21.86 10.75
CA LEU A 147 -12.75 -20.63 10.40
C LEU A 147 -13.70 -19.62 9.73
N VAL A 148 -13.46 -18.35 9.98
CA VAL A 148 -14.24 -17.26 9.36
C VAL A 148 -13.91 -17.18 7.87
N GLN A 149 -14.90 -17.45 7.00
CA GLN A 149 -14.82 -17.42 5.53
C GLN A 149 -14.36 -16.07 4.93
N SER A 150 -14.25 -15.02 5.73
CA SER A 150 -13.81 -13.67 5.31
C SER A 150 -12.31 -13.57 4.99
N SER A 151 -11.54 -14.62 5.19
CA SER A 151 -10.08 -14.61 5.04
C SER A 151 -9.63 -15.36 3.79
N THR A 152 -10.15 -14.98 2.62
CA THR A 152 -9.58 -15.43 1.35
C THR A 152 -8.09 -15.09 1.32
N LEU A 153 -7.25 -16.00 0.81
CA LEU A 153 -5.85 -15.70 0.55
C LEU A 153 -5.75 -14.43 -0.29
N LYS A 154 -4.72 -13.62 -0.03
CA LYS A 154 -4.51 -12.36 -0.75
C LYS A 154 -3.15 -12.35 -1.40
N LEU A 155 -3.11 -11.91 -2.66
CA LEU A 155 -1.87 -11.55 -3.30
C LEU A 155 -1.34 -10.25 -2.68
N TRP A 156 -0.05 -10.24 -2.36
CA TRP A 156 0.61 -9.03 -1.89
C TRP A 156 0.96 -8.13 -3.09
N ALA A 157 0.90 -6.82 -2.90
CA ALA A 157 1.24 -5.82 -3.90
C ALA A 157 2.51 -5.08 -3.48
N ILE A 158 3.52 -5.06 -4.35
CA ILE A 158 4.80 -4.37 -4.11
C ILE A 158 4.60 -2.90 -3.70
N THR A 159 3.56 -2.24 -4.23
CA THR A 159 3.28 -0.81 -4.07
C THR A 159 2.47 -0.46 -2.82
N ARG A 160 1.87 -1.44 -2.12
CA ARG A 160 1.04 -1.21 -0.92
C ARG A 160 1.66 -1.90 0.28
N TRP A 161 2.21 -1.11 1.20
CA TRP A 161 2.99 -1.58 2.34
C TRP A 161 2.23 -2.55 3.27
N ASP A 162 0.93 -2.35 3.44
CA ASP A 162 0.02 -3.16 4.26
C ASP A 162 -0.35 -4.50 3.61
N SER A 163 -0.17 -4.63 2.29
CA SER A 163 -0.59 -5.82 1.55
C SER A 163 0.24 -7.06 1.94
N ARG A 164 1.52 -6.90 2.30
CA ARG A 164 2.36 -8.00 2.76
C ARG A 164 1.91 -8.54 4.09
N TRP A 165 1.69 -7.66 5.06
CA TRP A 165 1.16 -8.04 6.36
C TRP A 165 -0.17 -8.76 6.19
N THR A 166 -1.05 -8.22 5.34
CA THR A 166 -2.35 -8.84 5.07
C THR A 166 -2.22 -10.22 4.42
N ALA A 167 -1.31 -10.40 3.46
CA ALA A 167 -1.05 -11.68 2.82
C ALA A 167 -0.48 -12.72 3.80
N ILE A 168 0.51 -12.32 4.61
CA ILE A 168 1.09 -13.17 5.67
C ILE A 168 0.00 -13.60 6.64
N ASN A 169 -0.76 -12.65 7.16
CA ASN A 169 -1.81 -12.92 8.13
C ASN A 169 -2.93 -13.79 7.54
N ALA A 170 -3.25 -13.63 6.25
CA ALA A 170 -4.21 -14.49 5.57
C ALA A 170 -3.72 -15.94 5.48
N VAL A 171 -2.44 -16.18 5.18
CA VAL A 171 -1.86 -17.53 5.18
C VAL A 171 -1.86 -18.11 6.59
N VAL A 172 -1.38 -17.35 7.59
CA VAL A 172 -1.29 -17.81 9.00
C VAL A 172 -2.66 -18.19 9.55
N ASN A 173 -3.68 -17.33 9.37
CA ASN A 173 -5.02 -17.60 9.90
C ASN A 173 -5.73 -18.76 9.21
N ASN A 174 -5.32 -19.11 7.98
CA ASN A 174 -5.91 -20.21 7.22
C ASN A 174 -5.00 -21.43 7.13
N PHE A 175 -3.86 -21.44 7.80
CA PHE A 175 -2.86 -22.49 7.65
C PHE A 175 -3.44 -23.91 7.84
N PRO A 176 -4.30 -24.16 8.86
CA PRO A 176 -4.95 -25.47 8.99
C PRO A 176 -5.86 -25.84 7.81
N ALA A 177 -6.63 -24.87 7.28
CA ALA A 177 -7.50 -25.10 6.14
C ALA A 177 -6.72 -25.27 4.83
N ILE A 178 -5.59 -24.58 4.66
CA ILE A 178 -4.67 -24.75 3.54
C ILE A 178 -4.16 -26.20 3.52
N LEU A 179 -3.63 -26.69 4.64
CA LEU A 179 -3.08 -28.04 4.72
C LEU A 179 -4.14 -29.11 4.46
N LYS A 180 -5.32 -28.96 5.08
CA LYS A 180 -6.44 -29.88 4.85
C LYS A 180 -6.88 -29.89 3.39
N ALA A 181 -7.10 -28.72 2.80
CA ALA A 181 -7.53 -28.62 1.41
C ALA A 181 -6.50 -29.18 0.43
N LEU A 182 -5.20 -28.91 0.63
CA LEU A 182 -4.15 -29.47 -0.21
C LEU A 182 -4.07 -30.99 -0.07
N SER A 183 -4.23 -31.53 1.14
CA SER A 183 -4.22 -32.98 1.40
C SER A 183 -5.41 -33.65 0.71
N ASP A 184 -6.62 -33.11 0.91
CA ASP A 184 -7.84 -33.60 0.27
C ASP A 184 -7.69 -33.60 -1.27
N ILE A 185 -7.16 -32.51 -1.85
CA ILE A 185 -6.95 -32.41 -3.31
C ILE A 185 -5.87 -33.40 -3.80
N SER A 186 -4.82 -33.62 -3.01
CA SER A 186 -3.75 -34.57 -3.36
C SER A 186 -4.24 -36.03 -3.33
N GLU A 187 -5.18 -36.34 -2.44
CA GLU A 187 -5.74 -37.69 -2.26
C GLU A 187 -6.87 -38.01 -3.25
N ASP A 188 -7.65 -37.01 -3.68
CA ASP A 188 -8.81 -37.20 -4.58
C ASP A 188 -8.44 -37.60 -6.04
N GLY A 189 -7.14 -37.68 -6.37
CA GLY A 189 -6.64 -38.42 -7.53
C GLY A 189 -6.29 -37.63 -8.81
N ASN A 190 -5.86 -38.40 -9.82
CA ASN A 190 -4.92 -38.03 -10.90
C ASN A 190 -5.19 -36.74 -11.69
N GLY A 191 -4.13 -35.92 -11.80
CA GLY A 191 -4.06 -34.77 -12.70
C GLY A 191 -2.98 -33.78 -12.26
N SER A 192 -2.78 -32.71 -13.03
CA SER A 192 -1.82 -31.65 -12.66
C SER A 192 -2.17 -30.99 -11.32
N ARG A 193 -3.45 -30.95 -10.94
CA ARG A 193 -3.92 -30.36 -9.67
C ARG A 193 -3.46 -31.14 -8.44
N ALA A 194 -3.60 -32.46 -8.44
CA ALA A 194 -3.12 -33.31 -7.34
C ALA A 194 -1.58 -33.25 -7.24
N THR A 195 -0.89 -33.22 -8.38
CA THR A 195 0.59 -33.06 -8.42
C THR A 195 1.01 -31.70 -7.85
N ASN A 196 0.34 -30.62 -8.25
CA ASN A 196 0.63 -29.28 -7.75
C ASN A 196 0.30 -29.13 -6.25
N ALA A 197 -0.80 -29.75 -5.78
CA ALA A 197 -1.16 -29.77 -4.37
C ALA A 197 -0.11 -30.52 -3.53
N GLY A 198 0.32 -31.69 -3.98
CA GLY A 198 1.41 -32.45 -3.36
C GLY A 198 2.73 -31.68 -3.34
N GLY A 199 3.06 -30.97 -4.43
CA GLY A 199 4.23 -30.09 -4.48
C GLY A 199 4.18 -28.95 -3.47
N LEU A 200 3.01 -28.33 -3.27
CA LEU A 200 2.81 -27.26 -2.28
C LEU A 200 2.80 -27.76 -0.83
N LEU A 201 2.50 -29.04 -0.59
CA LEU A 201 2.60 -29.67 0.74
C LEU A 201 4.03 -30.00 1.17
N MET A 202 4.93 -30.19 0.20
CA MET A 202 6.32 -30.59 0.45
C MET A 202 7.26 -29.40 0.73
N HIS A 203 6.74 -28.17 0.64
CA HIS A 203 7.44 -26.91 0.89
C HIS A 203 6.97 -26.28 2.21
#